data_AF-L8TT14-F1
#
_entry.id   AF-L8TT14-F1
#
_cell.length_a   1.000
_cell.length_b   1.000
_cell.length_c   1.000
_cell.angle_alpha   90.00
_cell.angle_beta   90.00
_cell.angle_gamma   90.00
#
_symmetry.space_group_name_H-M   'P 1'
#
loop_
_entity.id
_entity.type
_entity.pdbx_description
1 polymer ?
#
loop_
_entity_poly.entity_id
_entity_poly.type
_entity_poly.pdbx_seq_one_letter_code
_entity_poly.pdbx_strand_id
1 'polypeptide(L)'
;MMAQLLEKMGGEASTLKIADINSTWPAMAKADNLVNPEAWDIFFGPQIEEYVEKEKSVVQLGTLSITAEEGWYVPTYVIKGDPERGIEPACPGLPDWKALNDCAHIFASPETGGKGKYLTGPAGWIDYYGDAQRIENLGLNYEVVAAGSEAALVAEIKRAYDRGEPLLSLMWSPHFVTQKYDLTRIEFPPYTKECWGTTFACGWQDPSLLKLAGSEFPEKHPTAADFVSKFSLSDDDLGALMVEMEESQDAADVVVKKWIDENPDVWSQWLPSVPSES
;
A
#
# COMPACT_ATOMS: atom_id res chain seq x y z
N MET A 1 0.21 16.37 1.63
CA MET A 1 -0.89 16.97 2.41
C MET A 1 -0.42 17.60 3.72
N MET A 2 0.15 16.83 4.66
CA MET A 2 0.57 17.35 5.98
C MET A 2 1.40 18.64 5.93
N ALA A 3 2.41 18.72 5.05
CA ALA A 3 3.25 19.92 4.93
C ALA A 3 2.44 21.19 4.61
N GLN A 4 1.54 21.15 3.62
CA GLN A 4 0.72 22.30 3.24
C GLN A 4 -0.26 22.72 4.36
N LEU A 5 -0.80 21.77 5.11
CA LEU A 5 -1.67 22.07 6.26
C LEU A 5 -0.88 22.68 7.42
N LEU A 6 0.34 22.20 7.69
CA LEU A 6 1.25 22.80 8.67
C LEU A 6 1.63 24.24 8.30
N GLU A 7 1.92 24.50 7.02
CA GLU A 7 2.16 25.87 6.51
C GLU A 7 0.92 26.76 6.67
N LYS A 8 -0.27 26.22 6.39
CA LYS A 8 -1.55 26.93 6.56
C LYS A 8 -1.84 27.28 8.03
N MET A 9 -1.27 26.54 8.98
CA MET A 9 -1.31 26.84 10.42
C MET A 9 -0.24 27.86 10.87
N GLY A 10 0.59 28.36 9.95
CA GLY A 10 1.67 29.30 10.25
C GLY A 10 3.00 28.64 10.64
N GLY A 11 3.13 27.32 10.46
CA GLY A 11 4.41 26.60 10.62
C GLY A 11 5.28 26.65 9.36
N GLU A 12 6.49 26.12 9.48
CA GLU A 12 7.38 25.85 8.35
C GLU A 12 7.48 24.33 8.16
N ALA A 13 7.15 23.84 6.97
CA ALA A 13 7.24 22.41 6.66
C ALA A 13 7.76 22.21 5.23
N SER A 14 8.51 21.13 5.01
CA SER A 14 8.96 20.76 3.66
C SER A 14 9.03 19.25 3.53
N THR A 15 8.88 18.75 2.30
CA THR A 15 9.02 17.32 2.01
C THR A 15 10.46 16.99 1.63
N LEU A 16 11.04 15.98 2.27
CA LEU A 16 12.36 15.47 1.94
C LEU A 16 12.21 14.19 1.13
N LYS A 17 12.76 14.15 -0.09
CA LYS A 17 12.89 12.91 -0.85
C LYS A 17 14.10 12.14 -0.34
N ILE A 18 13.87 10.93 0.13
CA ILE A 18 14.92 10.05 0.64
C ILE A 18 15.10 8.91 -0.35
N ALA A 19 16.35 8.66 -0.76
CA ALA A 19 16.66 7.67 -1.79
C ALA A 19 16.66 6.22 -1.25
N ASP A 20 16.92 6.04 0.05
CA ASP A 20 16.92 4.75 0.73
C ASP A 20 16.09 4.85 2.00
N ILE A 21 15.01 4.08 2.07
CA ILE A 21 14.08 4.06 3.20
C ILE A 21 14.75 3.58 4.50
N ASN A 22 15.83 2.79 4.44
CA ASN A 22 16.55 2.38 5.65
C ASN A 22 17.34 3.53 6.29
N SER A 23 17.75 4.51 5.50
CA SER A 23 18.47 5.69 5.99
C SER A 23 17.60 6.65 6.81
N THR A 24 16.27 6.50 6.77
CA THR A 24 15.35 7.39 7.49
C THR A 24 15.43 7.20 9.01
N TRP A 25 15.70 5.98 9.48
CA TRP A 25 15.65 5.66 10.91
C TRP A 25 16.75 6.35 11.72
N PRO A 26 18.05 6.25 11.35
CA PRO A 26 19.10 7.03 12.01
C PRO A 26 18.91 8.55 11.90
N ALA A 27 18.28 9.02 10.81
CA ALA A 27 18.00 10.44 10.61
C ALA A 27 16.89 10.93 11.56
N MET A 28 15.77 10.20 11.65
CA MET A 28 14.69 10.48 12.62
C MET A 28 15.20 10.43 14.05
N ALA A 29 16.01 9.42 14.40
CA ALA A 29 16.55 9.25 15.74
C ALA A 29 17.41 10.45 16.23
N LYS A 30 17.95 11.26 15.32
CA LYS A 30 18.81 12.41 15.62
C LYS A 30 18.13 13.76 15.38
N ALA A 31 17.06 13.78 14.59
CA ALA A 31 16.36 15.00 14.20
C ALA A 31 15.17 15.25 15.14
N ASP A 32 15.00 16.49 15.57
CA ASP A 32 13.84 16.90 16.34
C ASP A 32 12.66 17.34 15.47
N ASN A 33 12.82 17.38 14.15
CA ASN A 33 11.87 17.97 13.20
C ASN A 33 11.52 17.05 12.02
N LEU A 34 11.81 15.74 12.11
CA LEU A 34 11.53 14.78 11.05
C LEU A 34 10.37 13.86 11.42
N VAL A 35 9.42 13.75 10.49
CA VAL A 35 8.23 12.88 10.60
C VAL A 35 8.18 11.99 9.36
N ASN A 36 8.04 10.67 9.56
CA ASN A 36 7.59 9.75 8.53
C ASN A 36 6.08 9.52 8.72
N PRO A 37 5.22 10.02 7.83
CA PRO A 37 3.78 9.93 7.99
C PRO A 37 3.20 8.57 7.57
N GLU A 38 3.97 7.70 6.93
CA GLU A 38 3.48 6.48 6.28
C GLU A 38 4.53 5.36 6.32
N ALA A 39 4.84 4.88 7.52
CA ALA A 39 5.74 3.73 7.70
C ALA A 39 4.94 2.43 7.73
N TRP A 40 5.06 1.63 6.66
CA TRP A 40 4.48 0.30 6.54
C TRP A 40 5.17 -0.69 7.49
N ASP A 41 4.53 -1.04 8.60
CA ASP A 41 5.15 -1.81 9.70
C ASP A 41 5.73 -3.17 9.27
N ILE A 42 5.08 -3.86 8.33
CA ILE A 42 5.49 -5.16 7.81
C ILE A 42 6.91 -5.16 7.22
N PHE A 43 7.38 -4.02 6.72
CA PHE A 43 8.72 -3.90 6.12
C PHE A 43 9.79 -3.44 7.11
N PHE A 44 9.41 -2.99 8.30
CA PHE A 44 10.32 -2.33 9.24
C PHE A 44 10.39 -2.98 10.62
N GLY A 45 9.99 -4.25 10.76
CA GLY A 45 10.02 -4.97 12.04
C GLY A 45 11.35 -4.82 12.81
N PRO A 46 12.52 -5.10 12.20
CA PRO A 46 13.82 -4.91 12.88
C PRO A 46 14.09 -3.48 13.33
N GLN A 47 13.75 -2.49 12.50
CA GLN A 47 13.97 -1.08 12.79
C GLN A 47 13.01 -0.56 13.86
N ILE A 48 11.76 -1.03 13.88
CA ILE A 48 10.80 -0.75 14.95
C ILE A 48 11.34 -1.32 16.28
N GLU A 49 11.80 -2.56 16.30
CA GLU A 49 12.39 -3.19 17.49
C GLU A 49 13.61 -2.40 18.00
N GLU A 50 14.48 -1.96 17.09
CA GLU A 50 15.69 -1.19 17.45
C GLU A 50 15.35 0.23 17.93
N TYR A 51 14.74 1.05 17.08
CA TYR A 51 14.62 2.50 17.30
C TYR A 51 13.43 2.88 18.18
N VAL A 52 12.33 2.13 18.12
CA VAL A 52 11.09 2.45 18.87
C VAL A 52 11.08 1.71 20.20
N GLU A 53 11.35 0.41 20.21
CA GLU A 53 11.21 -0.41 21.42
C GLU A 53 12.44 -0.36 22.33
N LYS A 54 13.64 -0.57 21.77
CA LYS A 54 14.89 -0.64 22.55
C LYS A 54 15.48 0.73 22.83
N GLU A 55 15.77 1.51 21.79
CA GLU A 55 16.44 2.81 21.93
C GLU A 55 15.49 3.92 22.38
N LYS A 56 14.21 3.85 21.97
CA LYS A 56 13.21 4.90 22.16
C LYS A 56 13.66 6.25 21.57
N SER A 57 14.46 6.20 20.51
CA SER A 57 14.94 7.36 19.75
C SER A 57 13.95 7.79 18.66
N VAL A 58 12.99 6.92 18.32
CA VAL A 58 11.84 7.19 17.47
C VAL A 58 10.55 6.88 18.24
N VAL A 59 9.52 7.68 18.05
CA VAL A 59 8.21 7.54 18.69
C VAL A 59 7.10 7.38 17.65
N GLN A 60 6.10 6.57 17.98
CA GLN A 60 4.87 6.45 17.19
C GLN A 60 3.85 7.50 17.64
N LEU A 61 3.42 8.34 16.71
CA LEU A 61 2.41 9.39 16.91
C LEU A 61 0.99 8.91 16.59
N GLY A 62 0.84 7.69 16.08
CA GLY A 62 -0.42 7.05 15.76
C GLY A 62 -0.31 6.17 14.51
N THR A 63 -1.45 5.75 13.98
CA THR A 63 -1.57 4.99 12.74
C THR A 63 -2.51 5.75 11.81
N LEU A 64 -2.29 5.69 10.50
CA LEU A 64 -3.28 6.18 9.54
C LEU A 64 -4.52 5.28 9.59
N SER A 65 -5.68 5.86 9.34
CA SER A 65 -6.98 5.19 9.28
C SER A 65 -7.21 4.44 7.95
N ILE A 66 -6.13 4.04 7.29
CA ILE A 66 -6.14 3.43 5.97
C ILE A 66 -6.08 1.92 6.15
N THR A 67 -6.95 1.20 5.44
CA THR A 67 -6.89 -0.25 5.38
C THR A 67 -5.94 -0.62 4.25
N ALA A 68 -4.69 -0.87 4.65
CA ALA A 68 -3.67 -1.29 3.71
C ALA A 68 -3.72 -2.81 3.54
N GLU A 69 -3.64 -3.26 2.30
CA GLU A 69 -3.65 -4.67 1.94
C GLU A 69 -2.67 -4.90 0.81
N GLU A 70 -2.08 -6.09 0.77
CA GLU A 70 -1.20 -6.48 -0.33
C GLU A 70 -1.35 -7.97 -0.62
N GLY A 71 -1.22 -8.32 -1.89
CA GLY A 71 -1.12 -9.72 -2.27
C GLY A 71 -1.39 -9.99 -3.73
N TRP A 72 -1.87 -11.20 -3.99
CA TRP A 72 -2.26 -11.59 -5.34
C TRP A 72 -3.71 -11.18 -5.58
N TYR A 73 -3.95 -10.55 -6.72
CA TYR A 73 -5.26 -10.06 -7.11
C TYR A 73 -5.65 -10.61 -8.48
N VAL A 74 -6.95 -10.78 -8.65
CA VAL A 74 -7.60 -10.98 -9.95
C VAL A 74 -8.62 -9.86 -10.18
N PRO A 75 -8.90 -9.48 -11.43
CA PRO A 75 -10.09 -8.69 -11.71
C PRO A 75 -11.36 -9.41 -11.24
N THR A 76 -12.24 -8.72 -10.54
CA THR A 76 -13.42 -9.34 -9.89
C THR A 76 -14.38 -10.00 -10.88
N TYR A 77 -14.40 -9.54 -12.14
CA TYR A 77 -15.15 -10.18 -13.22
C TYR A 77 -14.68 -11.62 -13.53
N VAL A 78 -13.46 -12.01 -13.17
CA VAL A 78 -13.01 -13.41 -13.28
C VAL A 78 -13.86 -14.31 -12.39
N ILE A 79 -14.34 -13.78 -11.26
CA ILE A 79 -15.15 -14.50 -10.28
C ILE A 79 -16.63 -14.39 -10.60
N LYS A 80 -17.11 -13.16 -10.82
CA LYS A 80 -18.55 -12.84 -10.90
C LYS A 80 -19.07 -12.68 -12.33
N GLY A 81 -18.18 -12.62 -13.32
CA GLY A 81 -18.50 -12.14 -14.65
C GLY A 81 -18.70 -10.62 -14.67
N ASP A 82 -18.96 -10.10 -15.86
CA ASP A 82 -19.38 -8.72 -16.11
C ASP A 82 -20.35 -8.72 -17.30
N PRO A 83 -21.66 -8.83 -17.03
CA PRO A 83 -22.67 -8.90 -18.07
C PRO A 83 -22.74 -7.64 -18.95
N GLU A 84 -22.37 -6.46 -18.42
CA GLU A 84 -22.40 -5.21 -19.18
C GLU A 84 -21.34 -5.21 -20.28
N ARG A 85 -20.19 -5.83 -20.00
CA ARG A 85 -19.11 -6.04 -20.99
C ARG A 85 -19.19 -7.39 -21.71
N GLY A 86 -20.20 -8.22 -21.40
CA GLY A 86 -20.37 -9.55 -22.00
C GLY A 86 -19.31 -10.57 -21.59
N ILE A 87 -18.79 -10.45 -20.36
CA ILE A 87 -17.77 -11.35 -19.81
C ILE A 87 -18.44 -12.36 -18.88
N GLU A 88 -18.26 -13.63 -19.18
CA GLU A 88 -18.71 -14.72 -18.30
C GLU A 88 -17.69 -14.97 -17.18
N PRO A 89 -18.11 -15.44 -15.99
CA PRO A 89 -17.19 -15.77 -14.92
C PRO A 89 -16.29 -16.95 -15.33
N ALA A 90 -14.97 -16.74 -15.27
CA ALA A 90 -13.97 -17.73 -15.68
C ALA A 90 -13.56 -18.68 -14.53
N CYS A 91 -13.58 -18.21 -13.28
CA CYS A 91 -13.31 -19.02 -12.09
C CYS A 91 -14.14 -18.56 -10.89
N PRO A 92 -15.42 -18.99 -10.78
CA PRO A 92 -16.31 -18.59 -9.69
C PRO A 92 -15.91 -19.08 -8.29
N GLY A 93 -14.98 -20.04 -8.19
CA GLY A 93 -14.52 -20.59 -6.91
C GLY A 93 -13.55 -19.69 -6.15
N LEU A 94 -13.01 -18.65 -6.81
CA LEU A 94 -12.20 -17.62 -6.17
C LEU A 94 -13.04 -16.82 -5.13
N PRO A 95 -12.42 -16.23 -4.10
CA PRO A 95 -10.98 -15.96 -3.94
C PRO A 95 -10.15 -17.08 -3.29
N ASP A 96 -10.72 -18.26 -2.98
CA ASP A 96 -9.99 -19.34 -2.33
C ASP A 96 -8.77 -19.79 -3.15
N TRP A 97 -7.59 -19.84 -2.52
CA TRP A 97 -6.33 -20.20 -3.19
C TRP A 97 -6.34 -21.61 -3.78
N LYS A 98 -7.18 -22.54 -3.28
CA LYS A 98 -7.30 -23.87 -3.87
C LYS A 98 -8.07 -23.81 -5.18
N ALA A 99 -9.15 -23.04 -5.23
CA ALA A 99 -9.86 -22.76 -6.47
C ALA A 99 -8.96 -22.03 -7.48
N LEU A 100 -8.09 -21.11 -7.00
CA LEU A 100 -7.07 -20.50 -7.84
C LEU A 100 -6.19 -21.57 -8.51
N ASN A 101 -5.79 -22.60 -7.77
CA ASN A 101 -4.99 -23.69 -8.32
C ASN A 101 -5.77 -24.55 -9.33
N ASP A 102 -7.02 -24.89 -9.03
CA ASP A 102 -7.89 -25.63 -9.95
C ASP A 102 -8.10 -24.88 -11.27
N CYS A 103 -8.10 -23.55 -11.21
CA CYS A 103 -8.22 -22.67 -12.36
C CYS A 103 -6.89 -22.26 -13.01
N ALA A 104 -5.73 -22.81 -12.63
CA ALA A 104 -4.43 -22.34 -13.13
C ALA A 104 -4.32 -22.19 -14.65
N HIS A 105 -4.99 -23.06 -15.40
CA HIS A 105 -5.04 -23.04 -16.86
C HIS A 105 -5.66 -21.75 -17.45
N ILE A 106 -6.56 -21.06 -16.74
CA ILE A 106 -7.18 -19.81 -17.24
C ILE A 106 -6.19 -18.64 -17.24
N PHE A 107 -5.17 -18.71 -16.38
CA PHE A 107 -4.09 -17.72 -16.27
C PHE A 107 -2.85 -18.15 -17.05
N ALA A 108 -2.90 -19.26 -17.78
CA ALA A 108 -1.74 -19.76 -18.49
C ALA A 108 -1.30 -18.84 -19.62
N SER A 109 0.01 -18.80 -19.86
CA SER A 109 0.60 -18.00 -20.93
C SER A 109 1.65 -18.83 -21.69
N PRO A 110 2.03 -18.43 -22.92
CA PRO A 110 3.07 -19.14 -23.67
C PRO A 110 4.41 -19.21 -22.93
N GLU A 111 4.74 -18.18 -22.13
CA GLU A 111 6.01 -18.10 -21.37
C GLU A 111 6.06 -19.05 -20.17
N THR A 112 4.90 -19.49 -19.65
CA THR A 112 4.81 -20.37 -18.46
C THR A 112 4.68 -21.84 -18.80
N GLY A 113 4.83 -22.23 -20.08
CA GLY A 113 4.81 -23.63 -20.50
C GLY A 113 3.51 -24.38 -20.18
N GLY A 114 2.38 -23.66 -20.10
CA GLY A 114 1.06 -24.21 -19.76
C GLY A 114 0.68 -24.16 -18.28
N LYS A 115 1.59 -23.71 -17.40
CA LYS A 115 1.26 -23.35 -16.00
C LYS A 115 0.57 -21.99 -15.95
N GLY A 116 -0.16 -21.70 -14.89
CA GLY A 116 -0.70 -20.35 -14.65
C GLY A 116 0.41 -19.31 -14.51
N LYS A 117 0.18 -18.10 -15.01
CA LYS A 117 1.09 -16.97 -14.82
C LYS A 117 0.65 -16.15 -13.62
N TYR A 118 1.56 -15.95 -12.67
CA TYR A 118 1.44 -14.89 -11.67
C TYR A 118 2.40 -13.76 -12.03
N LEU A 119 1.85 -12.59 -12.33
CA LEU A 119 2.62 -11.40 -12.68
C LEU A 119 2.97 -10.60 -11.41
N THR A 120 4.22 -10.68 -10.97
CA THR A 120 4.72 -9.89 -9.83
C THR A 120 5.30 -8.55 -10.27
N GLY A 121 5.79 -7.76 -9.31
CA GLY A 121 6.52 -6.52 -9.56
C GLY A 121 7.89 -6.71 -10.21
N PRO A 122 8.75 -5.67 -10.20
CA PRO A 122 10.15 -5.75 -10.61
C PRO A 122 10.89 -6.95 -10.02
N ALA A 123 11.83 -7.53 -10.78
CA ALA A 123 12.59 -8.70 -10.34
C ALA A 123 13.30 -8.52 -8.98
N GLY A 124 13.74 -7.30 -8.67
CA GLY A 124 14.34 -6.98 -7.37
C GLY A 124 13.39 -7.07 -6.18
N TRP A 125 12.08 -7.26 -6.41
CA TRP A 125 11.09 -7.39 -5.35
C TRP A 125 10.80 -8.85 -4.96
N ILE A 126 11.12 -9.82 -5.82
CA ILE A 126 10.72 -11.23 -5.68
C ILE A 126 11.11 -11.80 -4.32
N ASP A 127 12.33 -11.52 -3.86
CA ASP A 127 12.87 -12.08 -2.62
C ASP A 127 12.14 -11.56 -1.36
N TYR A 128 11.45 -10.42 -1.44
CA TYR A 128 10.67 -9.88 -0.32
C TYR A 128 9.30 -10.58 -0.15
N TYR A 129 8.73 -11.09 -1.24
CA TYR A 129 7.37 -11.64 -1.25
C TYR A 129 7.30 -13.16 -1.08
N GLY A 130 8.40 -13.86 -1.34
CA GLY A 130 8.47 -15.32 -1.23
C GLY A 130 7.49 -16.05 -2.15
N ASP A 131 7.13 -15.44 -3.29
CA ASP A 131 6.08 -15.94 -4.19
C ASP A 131 6.43 -17.32 -4.77
N ALA A 132 7.69 -17.56 -5.11
CA ALA A 132 8.15 -18.86 -5.61
C ALA A 132 8.04 -19.95 -4.54
N GLN A 133 8.43 -19.64 -3.30
CA GLN A 133 8.29 -20.55 -2.16
C GLN A 133 6.82 -20.80 -1.81
N ARG A 134 5.95 -19.78 -1.90
CA ARG A 134 4.50 -19.93 -1.73
C ARG A 134 3.93 -20.91 -2.75
N ILE A 135 4.30 -20.75 -4.03
CA ILE A 135 3.91 -21.66 -5.11
C ILE A 135 4.36 -23.09 -4.82
N GLU A 136 5.64 -23.29 -4.49
CA GLU A 136 6.20 -24.62 -4.22
C GLU A 136 5.53 -25.29 -3.02
N ASN A 137 5.46 -24.60 -1.88
CA ASN A 137 5.00 -25.17 -0.61
C ASN A 137 3.48 -25.39 -0.56
N LEU A 138 2.71 -24.64 -1.35
CA LEU A 138 1.26 -24.88 -1.53
C LEU A 138 0.95 -25.81 -2.71
N GLY A 139 1.94 -26.23 -3.49
CA GLY A 139 1.75 -27.09 -4.66
C GLY A 139 0.95 -26.43 -5.78
N LEU A 140 1.15 -25.13 -5.99
CA LEU A 140 0.43 -24.37 -7.01
C LEU A 140 1.01 -24.63 -8.40
N ASN A 141 0.14 -24.75 -9.40
CA ASN A 141 0.53 -24.94 -10.80
C ASN A 141 0.76 -23.60 -11.51
N TYR A 142 1.63 -22.77 -10.93
CA TYR A 142 1.93 -21.41 -11.40
C TYR A 142 3.44 -21.19 -11.59
N GLU A 143 3.78 -20.16 -12.35
CA GLU A 143 5.13 -19.61 -12.47
C GLU A 143 5.10 -18.12 -12.16
N VAL A 144 6.15 -17.64 -11.49
CA VAL A 144 6.34 -16.22 -11.21
C VAL A 144 6.94 -15.54 -12.43
N VAL A 145 6.29 -14.49 -12.91
CA VAL A 145 6.79 -13.64 -14.00
C VAL A 145 6.94 -12.22 -13.47
N ALA A 146 8.14 -11.66 -13.56
CA ALA A 146 8.42 -10.29 -13.12
C ALA A 146 7.98 -9.27 -14.17
N ALA A 147 7.29 -8.22 -13.73
CA ALA A 147 7.16 -7.02 -14.55
C ALA A 147 8.50 -6.28 -14.66
N GLY A 148 8.72 -5.54 -15.74
CA GLY A 148 9.96 -4.76 -15.91
C GLY A 148 10.07 -3.54 -14.99
N SER A 149 8.94 -3.06 -14.49
CA SER A 149 8.81 -1.93 -13.54
C SER A 149 7.42 -1.99 -12.90
N GLU A 150 7.19 -1.21 -11.85
CA GLU A 150 5.83 -0.98 -11.33
C GLU A 150 4.89 -0.43 -12.41
N ALA A 151 5.33 0.56 -13.18
CA ALA A 151 4.55 1.11 -14.29
C ALA A 151 4.19 0.04 -15.33
N ALA A 152 5.07 -0.94 -15.57
CA ALA A 152 4.77 -2.07 -16.45
C ALA A 152 3.72 -3.01 -15.83
N LEU A 153 3.81 -3.33 -14.54
CA LEU A 153 2.80 -4.12 -13.82
C LEU A 153 1.42 -3.47 -13.93
N VAL A 154 1.34 -2.16 -13.65
CA VAL A 154 0.12 -1.36 -13.76
C VAL A 154 -0.44 -1.37 -15.19
N ALA A 155 0.41 -1.21 -16.20
CA ALA A 155 -0.02 -1.23 -17.61
C ALA A 155 -0.59 -2.60 -18.03
N GLU A 156 -0.01 -3.70 -17.55
CA GLU A 156 -0.51 -5.05 -17.77
C GLU A 156 -1.90 -5.25 -17.14
N ILE A 157 -2.09 -4.77 -15.90
CA ILE A 157 -3.37 -4.85 -15.18
C ILE A 157 -4.45 -4.06 -15.91
N LYS A 158 -4.16 -2.80 -16.27
CA LYS A 158 -5.09 -1.97 -17.04
C LYS A 158 -5.48 -2.64 -18.36
N ARG A 159 -4.50 -3.13 -19.12
CA ARG A 159 -4.77 -3.78 -20.41
C ARG A 159 -5.65 -5.02 -20.23
N ALA A 160 -5.33 -5.89 -19.27
CA ALA A 160 -6.12 -7.09 -19.03
C ALA A 160 -7.55 -6.71 -18.62
N TYR A 161 -7.69 -5.74 -17.71
CA TYR A 161 -8.98 -5.24 -17.26
C TYR A 161 -9.81 -4.69 -18.42
N ASP A 162 -9.27 -3.78 -19.21
CA ASP A 162 -9.95 -3.15 -20.35
C ASP A 162 -10.42 -4.18 -21.41
N ARG A 163 -9.69 -5.29 -21.54
CA ARG A 163 -10.03 -6.38 -22.47
C ARG A 163 -10.90 -7.48 -21.87
N GLY A 164 -11.19 -7.44 -20.58
CA GLY A 164 -11.90 -8.51 -19.90
C GLY A 164 -11.10 -9.82 -19.82
N GLU A 165 -9.78 -9.75 -19.90
CA GLU A 165 -8.88 -10.91 -19.86
C GLU A 165 -8.60 -11.32 -18.40
N PRO A 166 -8.55 -12.61 -18.06
CA PRO A 166 -8.06 -13.04 -16.75
C PRO A 166 -6.60 -12.65 -16.56
N LEU A 167 -6.28 -12.08 -15.40
CA LEU A 167 -4.91 -11.80 -14.96
C LEU A 167 -4.81 -12.08 -13.47
N LEU A 168 -3.71 -12.70 -13.07
CA LEU A 168 -3.33 -12.85 -11.67
C LEU A 168 -2.05 -12.05 -11.46
N SER A 169 -2.09 -11.05 -10.57
CA SER A 169 -0.96 -10.12 -10.41
C SER A 169 -0.76 -9.66 -8.97
N LEU A 170 0.44 -9.21 -8.65
CA LEU A 170 0.70 -8.43 -7.44
C LEU A 170 -0.09 -7.12 -7.52
N MET A 171 -0.74 -6.73 -6.42
CA MET A 171 -1.29 -5.40 -6.22
C MET A 171 -1.46 -5.12 -4.73
N TRP A 172 -1.70 -3.86 -4.38
CA TRP A 172 -1.94 -3.41 -3.02
C TRP A 172 -3.01 -2.31 -2.95
N SER A 173 -3.54 -2.12 -1.75
CA SER A 173 -4.33 -0.97 -1.33
C SER A 173 -3.57 -0.27 -0.20
N PRO A 174 -3.54 1.07 -0.16
CA PRO A 174 -4.10 1.99 -1.14
C PRO A 174 -3.23 2.08 -2.41
N HIS A 175 -3.88 2.06 -3.58
CA HIS A 175 -3.24 2.37 -4.86
C HIS A 175 -4.30 2.82 -5.87
N PHE A 176 -3.98 3.72 -6.80
CA PHE A 176 -4.99 4.19 -7.78
C PHE A 176 -5.61 3.04 -8.60
N VAL A 177 -4.86 1.95 -8.80
CA VAL A 177 -5.34 0.76 -9.51
C VAL A 177 -6.46 0.05 -8.73
N THR A 178 -6.29 -0.19 -7.43
CA THR A 178 -7.33 -0.83 -6.61
C THR A 178 -8.54 0.07 -6.37
N GLN A 179 -8.36 1.38 -6.56
CA GLN A 179 -9.43 2.38 -6.46
C GLN A 179 -10.23 2.52 -7.77
N LYS A 180 -9.56 2.35 -8.92
CA LYS A 180 -10.18 2.51 -10.24
C LYS A 180 -10.71 1.22 -10.85
N TYR A 181 -10.09 0.08 -10.53
CA TYR A 181 -10.43 -1.22 -11.08
C TYR A 181 -10.96 -2.14 -9.98
N ASP A 182 -12.09 -2.78 -10.21
CA ASP A 182 -12.67 -3.77 -9.28
C ASP A 182 -11.81 -5.04 -9.29
N LEU A 183 -10.94 -5.17 -8.28
CA LEU A 183 -10.02 -6.28 -8.10
C LEU A 183 -10.35 -7.02 -6.80
N THR A 184 -10.19 -8.33 -6.81
CA THR A 184 -10.37 -9.19 -5.63
C THR A 184 -9.06 -9.87 -5.27
N ARG A 185 -8.65 -9.71 -4.02
CA ARG A 185 -7.48 -10.37 -3.44
C ARG A 185 -7.75 -11.85 -3.25
N ILE A 186 -6.73 -12.68 -3.52
CA ILE A 186 -6.77 -14.12 -3.29
C ILE A 186 -6.61 -14.41 -1.79
N GLU A 187 -7.49 -15.26 -1.28
CA GLU A 187 -7.48 -15.73 0.10
C GLU A 187 -6.56 -16.95 0.24
N PHE A 188 -5.33 -16.71 0.66
CA PHE A 188 -4.39 -17.74 1.09
C PHE A 188 -4.64 -18.16 2.55
N PRO A 189 -4.01 -19.24 3.06
CA PRO A 189 -4.07 -19.54 4.50
C PRO A 189 -3.68 -18.31 5.34
N PRO A 190 -4.31 -18.05 6.50
CA PRO A 190 -4.05 -16.84 7.27
C PRO A 190 -2.56 -16.65 7.58
N TYR A 191 -2.12 -15.39 7.60
CA TYR A 191 -0.76 -15.04 7.99
C TYR A 191 -0.42 -15.57 9.38
N THR A 192 0.80 -16.10 9.53
CA THR A 192 1.44 -16.32 10.83
C THR A 192 2.92 -15.93 10.75
N LYS A 193 3.49 -15.50 11.88
CA LYS A 193 4.91 -15.14 11.96
C LYS A 193 5.82 -16.33 11.69
N GLU A 194 5.38 -17.54 12.01
CA GLU A 194 6.14 -18.77 11.76
C GLU A 194 6.15 -19.14 10.27
N CYS A 195 5.10 -18.80 9.54
CA CYS A 195 4.98 -19.07 8.12
C CYS A 195 5.73 -18.02 7.28
N TRP A 196 5.50 -16.74 7.55
CA TRP A 196 6.08 -15.64 6.77
C TRP A 196 7.59 -15.54 6.99
N GLY A 197 8.37 -15.53 5.91
CA GLY A 197 9.83 -15.59 5.97
C GLY A 197 10.42 -16.99 6.13
N THR A 198 9.59 -18.03 6.32
CA THR A 198 10.04 -19.42 6.45
C THR A 198 9.54 -20.29 5.31
N THR A 199 8.22 -20.48 5.21
CA THR A 199 7.59 -21.32 4.17
C THR A 199 6.82 -20.49 3.15
N PHE A 200 6.35 -19.30 3.53
CA PHE A 200 5.45 -18.46 2.72
C PHE A 200 4.14 -19.16 2.31
N ALA A 201 3.79 -20.31 2.91
CA ALA A 201 2.56 -21.06 2.66
C ALA A 201 1.31 -20.43 3.34
N CYS A 202 1.25 -19.11 3.36
CA CYS A 202 0.22 -18.26 3.95
C CYS A 202 0.10 -16.95 3.16
N GLY A 203 -0.97 -16.20 3.43
CA GLY A 203 -1.19 -14.85 2.94
C GLY A 203 -0.31 -13.83 3.66
N TRP A 204 -0.52 -12.57 3.29
CA TRP A 204 0.22 -11.43 3.82
C TRP A 204 -0.36 -11.01 5.17
N GLN A 205 0.49 -10.39 5.98
CA GLN A 205 0.03 -9.56 7.07
C GLN A 205 -0.53 -8.27 6.48
N ASP A 206 -1.74 -7.88 6.87
CA ASP A 206 -2.27 -6.57 6.50
C ASP A 206 -1.49 -5.50 7.29
N PRO A 207 -0.81 -4.56 6.59
CA PRO A 207 0.08 -3.62 7.25
C PRO A 207 -0.67 -2.52 8.01
N SER A 208 -0.06 -2.08 9.10
CA SER A 208 -0.38 -0.81 9.73
C SER A 208 0.53 0.28 9.19
N LEU A 209 -0.05 1.41 8.79
CA LEU A 209 0.70 2.59 8.34
C LEU A 209 0.98 3.52 9.52
N LEU A 210 2.16 3.40 10.10
CA LEU A 210 2.56 4.11 11.30
C LEU A 210 3.00 5.55 10.97
N LYS A 211 2.62 6.49 11.84
CA LYS A 211 3.16 7.85 11.86
C LYS A 211 4.29 7.89 12.87
N LEU A 212 5.52 8.07 12.40
CA LEU A 212 6.74 8.01 13.21
C LEU A 212 7.44 9.37 13.23
N ALA A 213 8.07 9.71 14.35
CA ALA A 213 8.89 10.91 14.48
C ALA A 213 10.08 10.67 15.42
N GLY A 214 11.09 11.54 15.37
CA GLY A 214 12.15 11.56 16.38
C GLY A 214 11.59 11.78 17.79
N SER A 215 12.21 11.20 18.81
CA SER A 215 11.65 11.19 20.17
C SER A 215 11.49 12.59 20.80
N GLU A 216 12.28 13.57 20.39
CA GLU A 216 12.17 14.96 20.85
C GLU A 216 11.07 15.77 20.13
N PHE A 217 10.53 15.28 19.01
CA PHE A 217 9.55 16.00 18.18
C PHE A 217 8.28 16.41 18.95
N PRO A 218 7.64 15.55 19.76
CA PRO A 218 6.44 15.94 20.51
C PRO A 218 6.69 17.04 21.55
N GLU A 219 7.87 17.09 22.14
CA GLU A 219 8.22 18.11 23.14
C GLU A 219 8.57 19.44 22.48
N LYS A 220 9.34 19.41 21.39
CA LYS A 220 9.81 20.62 20.70
C LYS A 220 8.78 21.23 19.75
N HIS A 221 7.90 20.41 19.18
CA HIS A 221 6.87 20.82 18.23
C HIS A 221 5.48 20.31 18.63
N PRO A 222 4.98 20.64 19.84
CA PRO A 222 3.77 20.01 20.40
C PRO A 222 2.52 20.23 19.54
N THR A 223 2.38 21.42 18.93
CA THR A 223 1.27 21.73 18.01
C THR A 223 1.31 20.87 16.75
N ALA A 224 2.50 20.65 16.17
CA ALA A 224 2.68 19.81 15.00
C ALA A 224 2.51 18.33 15.35
N ALA A 225 2.97 17.88 16.52
CA ALA A 225 2.77 16.52 17.00
C ALA A 225 1.30 16.19 17.25
N ASP A 226 0.53 17.12 17.85
CA ASP A 226 -0.92 16.96 18.01
C ASP A 226 -1.61 16.86 16.65
N PHE A 227 -1.27 17.75 15.70
CA PHE A 227 -1.77 17.67 14.33
C PHE A 227 -1.44 16.32 13.65
N VAL A 228 -0.18 15.88 13.69
CA VAL A 228 0.23 14.60 13.09
C VAL A 228 -0.51 13.44 13.75
N SER A 229 -0.71 13.45 15.07
CA SER A 229 -1.43 12.40 15.77
C SER A 229 -2.90 12.29 15.34
N LYS A 230 -3.56 13.43 15.08
CA LYS A 230 -4.95 13.52 14.63
C LYS A 230 -5.13 13.38 13.12
N PHE A 231 -4.07 13.60 12.35
CA PHE A 231 -4.11 13.46 10.90
C PHE A 231 -4.60 12.05 10.54
N SER A 232 -5.65 12.04 9.75
CA SER A 232 -6.35 10.85 9.29
C SER A 232 -6.75 11.11 7.85
N LEU A 233 -6.70 10.09 7.02
CA LEU A 233 -7.19 10.16 5.65
C LEU A 233 -7.99 8.88 5.44
N SER A 234 -9.20 8.99 4.89
CA SER A 234 -10.00 7.81 4.57
C SER A 234 -9.42 7.12 3.33
N ASP A 235 -9.73 5.83 3.17
CA ASP A 235 -9.36 5.08 1.97
C ASP A 235 -9.95 5.75 0.71
N ASP A 236 -11.18 6.26 0.81
CA ASP A 236 -11.86 6.99 -0.27
C ASP A 236 -11.17 8.31 -0.62
N ASP A 237 -10.76 9.11 0.37
CA ASP A 237 -10.07 10.38 0.14
C ASP A 237 -8.71 10.17 -0.50
N LEU A 238 -7.93 9.21 0.03
CA LEU A 238 -6.63 8.87 -0.54
C LEU A 238 -6.78 8.32 -1.95
N GLY A 239 -7.77 7.44 -2.16
CA GLY A 239 -8.06 6.87 -3.46
C GLY A 239 -8.44 7.94 -4.48
N ALA A 240 -9.32 8.87 -4.13
CA ALA A 240 -9.71 9.98 -4.99
C ALA A 240 -8.52 10.87 -5.36
N LEU A 241 -7.63 11.19 -4.40
CA LEU A 241 -6.40 11.93 -4.66
C LEU A 241 -5.48 11.20 -5.63
N MET A 242 -5.27 9.91 -5.42
CA MET A 242 -4.43 9.07 -6.28
C MET A 242 -4.99 8.97 -7.70
N VAL A 243 -6.32 8.81 -7.84
CA VAL A 243 -7.00 8.79 -9.14
C VAL A 243 -6.91 10.14 -9.83
N GLU A 244 -7.16 11.25 -9.14
CA GLU A 244 -7.04 12.60 -9.70
C GLU A 244 -5.61 12.86 -10.20
N MET A 245 -4.58 12.46 -9.44
CA MET A 245 -3.19 12.58 -9.88
C MET A 245 -2.92 11.78 -11.15
N GLU A 246 -3.42 10.54 -11.24
CA GLU A 246 -3.27 9.71 -12.43
C GLU A 246 -4.03 10.28 -13.64
N GLU A 247 -5.22 10.86 -13.46
CA GLU A 247 -6.02 11.36 -14.58
C GLU A 247 -5.56 12.73 -15.08
N SER A 248 -5.22 13.63 -14.15
CA SER A 248 -4.74 14.98 -14.48
C SER A 248 -3.28 14.97 -14.95
N GLN A 249 -2.49 13.98 -14.51
CA GLN A 249 -1.02 13.98 -14.60
C GLN A 249 -0.38 15.20 -13.90
N ASP A 250 -1.13 15.86 -13.00
CA ASP A 250 -0.64 17.00 -12.23
C ASP A 250 0.28 16.52 -11.10
N ALA A 251 1.15 17.44 -10.66
CA ALA A 251 1.99 17.20 -9.52
C ALA A 251 1.16 17.05 -8.23
N ALA A 252 1.63 16.19 -7.32
CA ALA A 252 0.92 15.86 -6.09
C ALA A 252 0.58 17.09 -5.23
N ASP A 253 1.45 18.10 -5.21
CA ASP A 253 1.23 19.34 -4.48
C ASP A 253 0.05 20.15 -5.02
N VAL A 254 -0.17 20.16 -6.33
CA VAL A 254 -1.31 20.81 -6.98
C VAL A 254 -2.61 20.10 -6.62
N VAL A 255 -2.66 18.77 -6.78
CA VAL A 255 -3.85 17.96 -6.48
C VAL A 255 -4.22 18.04 -5.00
N VAL A 256 -3.23 17.90 -4.11
CA VAL A 256 -3.43 18.04 -2.67
C VAL A 256 -3.92 19.42 -2.29
N LYS A 257 -3.39 20.48 -2.90
CA LYS A 257 -3.83 21.85 -2.62
C LYS A 257 -5.31 22.03 -2.96
N LYS A 258 -5.72 21.57 -4.16
CA LYS A 258 -7.12 21.58 -4.59
C LYS A 258 -8.01 20.84 -3.58
N TRP A 259 -7.62 19.63 -3.18
CA TRP A 259 -8.37 18.85 -2.20
C TRP A 259 -8.48 19.57 -0.84
N ILE A 260 -7.41 20.21 -0.36
CA ILE A 260 -7.44 20.99 0.89
C ILE A 260 -8.43 22.16 0.76
N ASP A 261 -8.44 22.87 -0.36
CA ASP A 261 -9.36 24.00 -0.57
C ASP A 261 -10.83 23.54 -0.65
N GLU A 262 -11.08 22.34 -1.16
CA GLU A 262 -12.42 21.76 -1.36
C GLU A 262 -12.97 21.02 -0.12
N ASN A 263 -12.12 20.58 0.81
CA ASN A 263 -12.52 19.73 1.95
C ASN A 263 -12.24 20.31 3.35
N PRO A 264 -12.57 21.59 3.65
CA PRO A 264 -12.32 22.22 4.95
C PRO A 264 -12.98 21.50 6.13
N ASP A 265 -14.16 20.95 5.92
CA ASP A 265 -14.92 20.26 6.98
C ASP A 265 -14.27 18.93 7.40
N VAL A 266 -13.42 18.37 6.52
CA VAL A 266 -12.67 17.14 6.78
C VAL A 266 -11.40 17.49 7.56
N TRP A 267 -10.51 18.29 6.97
CA TRP A 267 -9.17 18.51 7.56
C TRP A 267 -9.16 19.44 8.78
N SER A 268 -10.18 20.28 8.96
CA SER A 268 -10.27 21.15 10.15
C SER A 268 -10.38 20.36 11.46
N GLN A 269 -10.86 19.12 11.41
CA GLN A 269 -10.95 18.22 12.57
C GLN A 269 -9.58 17.74 13.04
N TRP A 270 -8.57 17.76 12.18
CA TRP A 270 -7.20 17.36 12.50
C TRP A 270 -6.40 18.49 13.13
N LEU A 271 -6.90 19.73 13.05
CA LEU A 271 -6.22 20.86 13.63
C LEU A 271 -6.12 20.70 15.15
N PRO A 272 -4.99 21.11 15.73
CA PRO A 272 -4.84 21.13 17.18
C PRO A 272 -5.88 22.09 17.77
N SER A 273 -6.39 21.73 18.94
CA SER A 273 -7.24 22.65 19.70
C SER A 273 -6.42 23.89 20.02
N VAL A 274 -6.82 25.05 19.49
CA VAL A 274 -6.19 26.33 19.77
C VAL A 274 -6.19 26.49 21.30
N PRO A 275 -5.04 26.56 21.98
CA PRO A 275 -5.02 27.03 23.35
C PRO A 275 -5.61 28.43 23.33
N SER A 276 -6.68 28.67 24.09
CA SER A 276 -7.23 30.02 24.23
C SER A 276 -6.07 30.96 24.56
N GLU A 277 -5.84 31.99 23.74
CA GLU A 277 -4.89 33.04 24.05
C GLU A 277 -5.17 33.53 25.48
N SER A 278 -4.19 33.38 26.36
CA SER A 278 -4.21 33.93 27.72
C SER A 278 -3.55 35.29 27.74
#